data_AF-A0A926ND39-F1
#
_entry.id   AF-A0A926ND39-F1
#
_cell.length_a   1.000
_cell.length_b   1.000
_cell.length_c   1.000
_cell.angle_alpha   90.00
_cell.angle_beta   90.00
_cell.angle_gamma   90.00
#
_symmetry.space_group_name_H-M   'P 1'
#
loop_
_entity.id
_entity.type
_entity.pdbx_description
1 polymer ?
#
loop_
_entity_poly.entity_id
_entity_poly.type
_entity_poly.pdbx_seq_one_letter_code
_entity_poly.pdbx_strand_id
1 'polypeptide(L)' 'MWIITTYSKGNTTMFEFDTETEAREAFENIQGCRIITEVVYFNDPCFALTD' A
#
# COMPACT_ATOMS: atom_id res chain seq x y z
N MET A 1 -3.77 -0.22 5.87
CA MET A 1 -2.56 0.30 5.21
C MET A 1 -2.74 0.17 3.72
N TRP A 2 -2.35 1.19 2.96
CA TRP A 2 -2.49 1.23 1.51
C TRP A 2 -1.10 1.37 0.89
N ILE A 3 -0.82 0.52 -0.10
CA ILE A 3 0.46 0.53 -0.81
C ILE A 3 0.21 0.90 -2.27
N ILE A 4 0.95 1.90 -2.76
CA ILE A 4 1.02 2.21 -4.18
C ILE A 4 2.36 1.73 -4.71
N THR A 5 2.29 0.81 -5.67
CA THR A 5 3.46 0.33 -6.39
C THR A 5 3.49 0.96 -7.77
N THR A 6 4.60 1.58 -8.12
CA THR A 6 4.81 2.20 -9.42
C THR A 6 5.95 1.52 -10.14
N TYR A 7 5.78 1.31 -11.45
CA TYR A 7 6.83 0.81 -12.33
C TYR A 7 7.09 1.84 -13.42
N SER A 8 8.36 2.28 -13.51
CA SER A 8 8.80 3.24 -14.50
C SER A 8 10.25 3.00 -14.87
N LYS A 9 10.54 2.93 -16.18
CA LYS A 9 11.90 2.82 -16.73
C LYS A 9 12.75 1.71 -16.09
N GLY A 10 12.16 0.55 -15.80
CA GLY A 10 12.87 -0.58 -15.19
C GLY A 10 13.05 -0.50 -13.67
N ASN A 11 12.49 0.53 -13.03
CA ASN A 11 12.51 0.69 -11.57
C ASN A 11 11.11 0.49 -10.99
N THR A 12 11.07 -0.13 -9.81
CA THR A 12 9.87 -0.30 -9.01
C THR A 12 10.01 0.54 -7.74
N THR A 13 9.01 1.39 -7.46
CA THR A 13 8.94 2.18 -6.23
C THR A 13 7.64 1.86 -5.50
N MET A 14 7.70 1.76 -4.17
CA MET A 14 6.54 1.52 -3.32
C MET A 14 6.36 2.70 -2.37
N PHE A 15 5.11 3.10 -2.19
CA PHE A 15 4.68 4.16 -1.28
C PHE A 15 3.64 3.59 -0.31
N GLU A 16 3.78 3.93 0.96
CA GLU A 16 2.90 3.47 2.04
C GLU A 16 2.06 4.63 2.56
N PHE A 17 0.78 4.35 2.81
CA PHE A 17 -0.20 5.29 3.32
C PHE A 17 -1.07 4.62 4.38
N ASP A 18 -1.52 5.40 5.36
CA ASP A 18 -2.36 4.90 6.43
C ASP A 18 -3.82 4.78 5.97
N THR A 19 -4.29 5.76 5.20
CA THR A 19 -5.70 5.87 4.77
C THR A 19 -5.89 5.66 3.27
N GLU A 20 -7.10 5.23 2.88
CA GLU A 20 -7.46 5.09 1.45
C GLU A 20 -7.43 6.44 0.74
N THR A 21 -7.90 7.50 1.40
CA THR A 21 -8.02 8.84 0.83
C THR A 21 -6.65 9.39 0.43
N GLU A 22 -5.66 9.34 1.33
CA GLU A 22 -4.29 9.79 1.03
C GLU A 22 -3.68 9.01 -0.12
N ALA A 23 -3.87 7.69 -0.14
CA ALA A 23 -3.40 6.85 -1.24
C ALA A 23 -4.07 7.25 -2.57
N ARG A 24 -5.39 7.47 -2.59
CA ARG A 24 -6.09 7.88 -3.82
C ARG A 24 -5.65 9.24 -4.34
N GLU A 25 -5.49 10.22 -3.45
CA GLU A 25 -4.99 11.55 -3.82
C GLU A 25 -3.57 11.46 -4.40
N ALA A 26 -2.69 10.66 -3.80
CA ALA A 26 -1.36 10.40 -4.35
C ALA A 26 -1.42 9.66 -5.70
N PHE A 27 -2.31 8.67 -5.83
CA PHE A 27 -2.48 7.87 -7.04
C PHE A 27 -2.88 8.71 -8.25
N GLU A 28 -3.66 9.78 -8.08
CA GLU A 28 -4.01 10.69 -9.18
C GLU A 28 -2.80 11.47 -9.70
N ASN A 29 -1.88 11.82 -8.80
CA ASN A 29 -0.71 12.65 -9.10
C ASN A 29 0.52 11.85 -9.57
N ILE A 30 0.58 10.55 -9.29
CA ILE A 30 1.69 9.68 -9.67
C ILE A 30 1.63 9.35 -11.18
N GLN A 31 2.75 9.49 -11.87
CA GLN A 31 2.87 9.13 -13.29
C GLN A 31 3.47 7.72 -13.49
N GLY A 32 3.19 7.12 -14.65
CA GLY A 32 3.66 5.78 -15.03
C GLY A 32 2.64 4.67 -14.76
N CYS A 33 3.09 3.41 -14.84
CA CYS A 33 2.28 2.24 -14.52
C CYS A 33 2.19 2.12 -13.00
N ARG A 34 0.97 2.18 -12.46
CA ARG A 34 0.75 2.22 -11.02
C ARG A 34 -0.40 1.32 -10.60
N ILE A 35 -0.23 0.67 -9.46
CA ILE A 35 -1.21 -0.21 -8.85
C ILE A 35 -1.39 0.26 -7.40
N ILE A 36 -2.63 0.34 -6.95
CA ILE A 36 -2.99 0.58 -5.56
C ILE A 36 -3.47 -0.72 -4.95
N THR A 37 -3.00 -1.04 -3.75
CA THR A 37 -3.33 -2.26 -3.03
C THR A 37 -3.66 -1.94 -1.59
N GLU A 38 -4.70 -2.58 -1.05
CA GLU A 38 -5.03 -2.52 0.37
C GLU A 38 -4.37 -3.69 1.09
N VAL A 39 -3.69 -3.38 2.20
CA VAL A 39 -3.14 -4.37 3.11
C VAL A 39 -4.02 -4.44 4.35
N VAL A 40 -4.75 -5.53 4.46
CA VAL A 40 -5.61 -5.85 5.59
C VAL A 40 -4.85 -6.82 6.50
N TYR A 41 -4.39 -6.32 7.65
CA TYR A 41 -3.73 -7.16 8.64
C TYR A 41 -4.78 -7.76 9.57
N PHE A 42 -5.02 -9.06 9.41
CA PHE A 42 -5.94 -9.79 10.28
C PHE A 42 -5.19 -10.26 11.54
N ASN A 43 -5.23 -9.43 12.58
CA ASN A 43 -4.80 -9.83 13.92
C ASN A 43 -5.93 -10.63 14.59
N ASP A 44 -5.97 -11.94 14.34
CA ASP A 44 -6.78 -12.80 15.19
C ASP A 44 -6.05 -12.97 16.54
N PRO A 45 -6.68 -12.64 17.68
CA PRO A 45 -6.07 -12.84 18.99
C PRO A 45 -5.71 -14.30 19.29
N CYS A 46 -6.21 -15.29 18.53
CA CYS A 46 -5.78 -16.68 18.68
C CYS A 46 -4.33 -16.97 18.23
N PHE A 47 -3.70 -16.05 17.49
CA PHE A 47 -2.30 -16.14 17.07
C PHE A 47 -1.38 -15.13 17.81
N ALA A 48 -1.92 -14.40 18.78
CA ALA A 48 -1.07 -13.71 19.74
C ALA A 48 -0.30 -14.78 20.51
N LEU A 49 1.00 -14.89 20.24
CA LEU A 49 1.91 -15.76 20.98
C LEU A 49 1.73 -15.47 22.46
N THR A 50 1.09 -16.40 23.18
CA THR A 50 1.00 -16.37 24.63
C THR A 50 2.40 -16.64 25.17
N ASP A 51 3.01 -15.64 25.80
CA ASP A 51 4.17 -15.82 26.68
C ASP A 51 3.80 -16.68 27.91
#